data_AF-A0A820IE94-F1
#
_entry.id   AF-A0A820IE94-F1
#
_cell.length_a   1.000
_cell.length_b   1.000
_cell.length_c   1.000
_cell.angle_alpha   90.00
_cell.angle_beta   90.00
_cell.angle_gamma   90.00
#
_symmetry.space_group_name_H-M   'P 1'
#
loop_
_entity.id
_entity.type
_entity.pdbx_description
1 polymer ?
#
loop_
_entity_poly.entity_id
_entity_poly.type
_entity_poly.pdbx_seq_one_letter_code
_entity_poly.pdbx_strand_id
1 'polypeptide(L)'
;MSSYLQSTNQDNFPVWIDQDETFDTSMNEKYEIIDECKYILLSFYGFERQYQIIPIIEYSFEIDQWTTDDVKLFLISKNLNSLLPILCEMNGKFLHELYKMCLSNRESMFHTLQREISILNINNQSLTLLIYLRFLNEIQKYIP
;
A
#
# COMPACT_ATOMS: atom_id res chain seq x y z
N MET A 1 -0.17 33.43 2.96
CA MET A 1 -1.13 33.23 1.85
C MET A 1 -0.36 32.52 0.75
N SER A 2 -0.39 31.19 0.73
CA SER A 2 0.34 30.41 -0.26
C SER A 2 -0.59 30.12 -1.44
N SER A 3 -0.17 30.50 -2.64
CA SER A 3 -0.91 30.32 -3.88
C SER A 3 -0.64 28.92 -4.45
N TYR A 4 -1.67 28.09 -4.57
CA TYR A 4 -1.60 26.79 -5.22
C TYR A 4 -1.71 26.98 -6.74
N LEU A 5 -0.72 26.52 -7.49
CA LEU A 5 -0.83 26.40 -8.95
C LEU A 5 -1.39 25.01 -9.27
N GLN A 6 -2.66 24.98 -9.64
CA GLN A 6 -3.31 23.79 -10.16
C GLN A 6 -3.20 23.84 -11.70
N SER A 7 -2.25 23.12 -12.29
CA SER A 7 -2.24 22.91 -13.75
C SER A 7 -2.98 21.62 -14.08
N THR A 8 -4.16 21.75 -14.67
CA THR A 8 -4.93 20.65 -15.24
C THR A 8 -4.51 20.44 -16.70
N ASN A 9 -3.85 19.32 -16.99
CA ASN A 9 -3.87 18.71 -18.32
C ASN A 9 -4.46 17.30 -18.19
N GLN A 10 -5.01 16.79 -19.29
CA GLN A 10 -6.21 15.94 -19.31
C GLN A 10 -6.08 14.49 -18.80
N ASP A 11 -4.98 14.05 -18.19
CA ASP A 11 -4.80 12.68 -17.69
C ASP A 11 -4.24 12.62 -16.25
N ASN A 12 -4.62 13.58 -15.40
CA ASN A 12 -3.91 13.84 -14.14
C ASN A 12 -4.38 13.00 -12.93
N PHE A 13 -3.46 12.19 -12.39
CA PHE A 13 -3.40 11.91 -10.95
C PHE A 13 -2.93 13.17 -10.21
N PRO A 14 -3.45 13.47 -9.00
CA PRO A 14 -2.99 14.63 -8.24
C PRO A 14 -1.60 14.37 -7.65
N VAL A 15 -0.58 15.05 -8.20
CA VAL A 15 0.76 15.11 -7.63
C VAL A 15 0.83 16.33 -6.68
N TRP A 16 1.18 16.09 -5.42
CA TRP A 16 1.42 17.15 -4.44
C TRP A 16 2.93 17.34 -4.30
N ILE A 17 3.44 18.45 -4.82
CA ILE A 17 4.85 18.85 -4.64
C ILE A 17 4.84 20.01 -3.66
N ASP A 18 5.38 19.78 -2.46
CA ASP A 18 5.66 20.86 -1.51
C ASP A 18 6.79 21.71 -2.11
N GLN A 19 6.56 23.02 -2.28
CA GLN A 19 7.47 23.93 -3.00
C GLN A 19 8.72 24.29 -2.18
N ASP A 20 8.80 23.84 -0.93
CA ASP A 20 9.79 24.33 0.03
C ASP A 20 11.06 23.47 0.15
N GLU A 21 11.19 22.35 -0.57
CA GLU A 21 12.42 21.56 -0.56
C GLU A 21 12.97 21.28 -1.97
N THR A 22 14.04 22.01 -2.28
CA THR A 22 14.91 21.83 -3.45
C THR A 22 15.66 20.51 -3.34
N PHE A 23 15.28 19.49 -4.11
CA PHE A 23 16.28 18.50 -4.51
C PHE A 23 17.37 19.22 -5.30
N ASP A 24 18.64 18.86 -5.04
CA ASP A 24 19.83 19.23 -5.83
C ASP A 24 19.86 18.52 -7.21
N THR A 25 18.72 18.45 -7.87
CA THR A 25 18.55 17.89 -9.21
C THR A 25 17.76 18.85 -10.07
N SER A 26 18.06 18.85 -11.36
CA SER A 26 17.39 19.71 -12.34
C SER A 26 15.90 19.35 -12.44
N MET A 27 15.05 20.33 -12.77
CA MET A 27 13.61 20.05 -12.96
C MET A 27 13.36 19.00 -14.05
N ASN A 28 14.21 18.91 -15.07
CA ASN A 28 14.08 17.89 -16.12
C ASN A 28 14.31 16.48 -15.59
N GLU A 29 15.34 16.26 -14.75
CA GLU A 29 15.57 14.96 -14.11
C GLU A 29 14.41 14.58 -13.17
N LYS A 30 13.82 15.56 -12.48
CA LYS A 30 12.62 15.34 -11.66
C LYS A 30 11.43 14.90 -12.52
N TYR A 31 11.22 15.54 -13.67
CA TYR A 31 10.17 15.14 -14.60
C TYR A 31 10.42 13.75 -15.18
N GLU A 32 11.64 13.40 -15.55
CA GLU A 32 11.98 12.05 -16.04
C GLU A 32 11.70 10.97 -14.98
N ILE A 33 12.07 11.21 -13.71
CA ILE A 33 11.79 10.29 -12.61
C ILE A 33 10.27 10.12 -12.38
N ILE A 34 9.49 11.19 -12.59
CA ILE A 34 8.03 11.18 -12.41
C ILE A 34 7.32 10.52 -13.61
N ASP A 35 7.83 10.71 -14.83
CA ASP A 35 7.20 10.22 -16.06
C ASP A 35 7.43 8.71 -16.24
N GLU A 36 8.57 8.18 -15.79
CA GLU A 36 8.89 6.76 -15.91
C GLU A 36 8.25 5.88 -14.82
N CYS A 37 7.81 6.46 -13.69
CA CYS A 37 7.32 5.69 -12.57
C CYS A 37 6.18 6.42 -11.85
N LYS A 38 5.00 5.79 -11.84
CA LYS A 38 3.86 6.24 -11.05
C LYS A 38 4.27 6.16 -9.56
N TYR A 39 4.53 7.28 -8.89
CA TYR A 39 4.89 7.35 -7.46
C TYR A 39 3.93 8.26 -6.68
N ILE A 40 3.72 8.00 -5.38
CA ILE A 40 3.14 8.98 -4.43
C ILE A 40 4.25 9.40 -3.47
N LEU A 41 4.47 10.71 -3.36
CA LEU A 41 5.29 11.30 -2.30
C LEU A 41 4.43 11.46 -1.03
N LEU A 42 4.83 10.81 0.06
CA LEU A 42 4.24 11.02 1.39
C LEU A 42 5.24 11.76 2.28
N SER A 43 4.87 12.96 2.74
CA SER A 43 5.65 13.70 3.76
C SER A 43 5.20 13.28 5.17
N PHE A 44 6.12 12.88 6.03
CA PHE A 44 5.83 12.67 7.45
C PHE A 44 6.44 13.81 8.28
N TYR A 45 5.60 14.47 9.10
CA TYR A 45 6.07 15.49 10.04
C TYR A 45 6.63 14.83 11.30
N GLY A 46 7.96 14.78 11.40
CA GLY A 46 8.72 14.33 12.58
C GLY A 46 10.22 14.64 12.41
N PHE A 47 10.94 14.77 13.53
CA PHE A 47 12.21 15.52 13.71
C PHE A 47 13.42 15.14 12.82
N GLU A 48 13.30 14.12 11.97
CA GLU A 48 14.18 13.87 10.82
C GLU A 48 13.25 13.44 9.67
N ARG A 49 13.03 14.33 8.69
CA ARG A 49 12.12 14.09 7.57
C ARG A 49 12.72 13.02 6.65
N GLN A 50 12.33 11.77 6.85
CA GLN A 50 12.64 10.69 5.92
C GLN A 50 11.52 10.60 4.87
N TYR A 51 11.87 10.83 3.61
CA TYR A 51 10.98 10.59 2.48
C TYR A 51 11.02 9.11 2.12
N GLN A 52 9.85 8.46 2.07
CA GLN A 52 9.73 7.14 1.47
C GLN A 52 9.03 7.29 0.12
N ILE A 53 9.77 7.02 -0.95
CA ILE A 53 9.21 6.92 -2.30
C ILE A 53 8.42 5.61 -2.34
N ILE A 54 7.10 5.69 -2.47
CA ILE A 54 6.25 4.49 -2.61
C ILE A 54 5.76 4.42 -4.06
N PRO A 55 6.13 3.40 -4.84
CA PRO A 55 5.57 3.18 -6.17
C PRO A 55 4.05 3.04 -6.08
N ILE A 56 3.33 3.79 -6.92
CA ILE A 56 1.98 3.46 -7.36
C ILE A 56 2.15 2.21 -8.22
N ILE A 57 2.11 1.05 -7.57
CA ILE A 57 2.07 -0.21 -8.28
C ILE A 57 0.65 -0.36 -8.78
N GLU A 58 0.44 -0.05 -10.06
CA GLU A 58 -0.66 -0.66 -10.79
C GLU A 58 -0.32 -2.14 -10.95
N TYR A 59 -0.91 -2.96 -10.08
CA TYR A 59 -0.83 -4.40 -10.20
C TYR A 59 -1.60 -4.81 -11.46
N SER A 60 -0.90 -4.93 -12.59
CA SER A 60 -1.47 -5.42 -13.85
C SER A 60 -1.46 -6.96 -13.95
N PHE A 61 -0.92 -7.63 -12.92
CA PHE A 61 -0.72 -9.07 -12.89
C PHE A 61 -1.66 -9.73 -11.89
N GLU A 62 -2.15 -10.92 -12.25
CA GLU A 62 -2.96 -11.79 -11.38
C GLU A 62 -2.25 -12.05 -10.06
N ILE A 63 -3.03 -12.16 -8.98
CA ILE A 63 -2.49 -12.34 -7.62
C ILE A 63 -1.52 -13.52 -7.51
N ASP A 64 -1.70 -14.59 -8.27
CA ASP A 64 -0.84 -15.79 -8.21
C ASP A 64 0.60 -15.55 -8.72
N GLN A 65 0.84 -14.44 -9.40
CA GLN A 65 2.15 -14.03 -9.91
C GLN A 65 2.92 -13.13 -8.93
N TRP A 66 2.27 -12.67 -7.86
CA TRP A 66 2.89 -11.73 -6.91
C TRP A 66 4.00 -12.39 -6.12
N THR A 67 5.13 -11.70 -6.02
CA THR A 67 6.22 -12.04 -5.11
C THR A 67 5.87 -11.65 -3.68
N THR A 68 6.70 -12.06 -2.73
CA THR A 68 6.55 -11.66 -1.32
C THR A 68 6.66 -10.13 -1.14
N ASP A 69 7.49 -9.46 -1.93
CA ASP A 69 7.63 -8.00 -1.85
C ASP A 69 6.43 -7.28 -2.46
N ASP A 70 5.83 -7.81 -3.53
CA ASP A 70 4.58 -7.30 -4.10
C ASP A 70 3.44 -7.33 -3.06
N VAL A 71 3.35 -8.41 -2.28
CA VAL A 71 2.38 -8.55 -1.18
C VAL A 71 2.62 -7.52 -0.09
N LYS A 72 3.87 -7.28 0.33
CA LYS A 72 4.19 -6.23 1.32
C LYS A 72 3.78 -4.85 0.82
N LEU A 73 4.15 -4.52 -0.42
CA LEU A 73 3.82 -3.24 -1.05
C LEU A 73 2.30 -3.07 -1.19
N PHE A 74 1.57 -4.16 -1.43
CA PHE A 74 0.11 -4.15 -1.52
C PHE A 74 -0.49 -3.79 -0.16
N LEU A 75 -0.03 -4.44 0.91
CA LEU A 75 -0.54 -4.18 2.26
C LEU A 75 -0.27 -2.75 2.70
N ILE A 76 0.91 -2.20 2.39
CA ILE A 76 1.26 -0.81 2.71
C ILE A 76 0.40 0.16 1.89
N SER A 77 0.34 -0.01 0.56
CA SER A 77 -0.39 0.89 -0.34
C SER A 77 -1.90 0.92 -0.10
N LYS A 78 -2.48 -0.18 0.40
CA LYS A 78 -3.92 -0.27 0.75
C LYS A 78 -4.22 0.05 2.21
N ASN A 79 -3.23 0.51 2.98
CA ASN A 79 -3.36 0.81 4.40
C ASN A 79 -3.91 -0.40 5.20
N LEU A 80 -3.30 -1.56 4.97
CA LEU A 80 -3.57 -2.86 5.59
C LEU A 80 -2.40 -3.28 6.48
N ASN A 81 -1.63 -2.32 7.01
CA ASN A 81 -0.42 -2.55 7.80
C ASN A 81 -0.63 -3.49 9.00
N SER A 82 -1.84 -3.53 9.57
CA SER A 82 -2.16 -4.43 10.68
C SER A 82 -2.09 -5.92 10.33
N LEU A 83 -2.10 -6.27 9.05
CA LEU A 83 -1.95 -7.64 8.56
C LEU A 83 -0.49 -8.03 8.27
N LEU A 84 0.44 -7.06 8.22
CA LEU A 84 1.86 -7.32 7.94
C LEU A 84 2.49 -8.41 8.82
N PRO A 85 2.21 -8.50 10.15
CA PRO A 85 2.85 -9.50 10.99
C PRO A 85 2.63 -10.96 10.56
N ILE A 86 1.55 -11.23 9.82
CA ILE A 86 1.25 -12.58 9.31
C ILE A 86 1.58 -12.68 7.82
N LEU A 87 1.25 -11.64 7.06
CA LEU A 87 1.23 -11.73 5.61
C LEU A 87 2.53 -11.29 4.93
N CYS A 88 3.48 -10.69 5.65
CA CYS A 88 4.70 -10.13 5.05
C CYS A 88 5.65 -11.17 4.45
N GLU A 89 5.52 -12.45 4.82
CA GLU A 89 6.32 -13.54 4.24
C GLU A 89 5.56 -14.32 3.15
N MET A 90 4.28 -14.01 2.92
CA MET A 90 3.48 -14.71 1.91
C MET A 90 3.75 -14.17 0.52
N ASN A 91 3.84 -15.07 -0.46
CA ASN A 91 3.73 -14.71 -1.87
C ASN A 91 2.26 -14.73 -2.32
N GLY A 92 2.03 -14.34 -3.57
CA GLY A 92 0.71 -14.25 -4.18
C GLY A 92 -0.15 -15.51 -4.09
N LYS A 93 0.45 -16.69 -4.31
CA LYS A 93 -0.25 -17.97 -4.23
C LYS A 93 -0.77 -18.27 -2.84
N PHE A 94 0.07 -18.08 -1.81
CA PHE A 94 -0.35 -18.28 -0.43
C PHE A 94 -1.39 -17.24 -0.01
N LEU A 95 -1.24 -16.00 -0.46
CA LEU A 95 -2.21 -14.94 -0.22
C LEU A 95 -3.58 -15.26 -0.83
N HIS A 96 -3.61 -15.80 -2.05
CA HIS A 96 -4.82 -16.22 -2.74
C HIS A 96 -5.49 -17.41 -2.02
N GLU A 97 -4.73 -18.41 -1.59
CA GLU A 97 -5.26 -19.53 -0.79
C GLU A 97 -5.85 -19.04 0.54
N LEU A 98 -5.15 -18.15 1.25
CA LEU A 98 -5.68 -17.53 2.47
C LEU A 98 -7.00 -16.79 2.20
N TYR A 99 -7.08 -16.05 1.09
CA TYR A 99 -8.31 -15.38 0.69
C TYR A 99 -9.45 -16.37 0.45
N LYS A 100 -9.21 -17.49 -0.23
CA LYS A 100 -10.22 -18.55 -0.41
C LYS A 100 -10.70 -19.10 0.93
N MET A 101 -9.79 -19.36 1.87
CA MET A 101 -10.14 -19.79 3.22
C MET A 101 -11.03 -18.75 3.94
N CYS A 102 -10.67 -17.46 3.82
CA CYS A 102 -11.47 -16.38 4.37
C CYS A 102 -12.89 -16.34 3.77
N LEU A 103 -13.05 -16.61 2.48
CA LEU A 103 -14.37 -16.68 1.85
C LEU A 103 -15.20 -17.89 2.34
N SER A 104 -14.57 -19.05 2.52
CA SER A 104 -15.26 -20.27 2.96
C SER A 104 -15.73 -20.18 4.41
N ASN A 105 -15.02 -19.47 5.28
CA ASN A 105 -15.38 -19.35 6.70
C ASN A 105 -15.01 -17.98 7.28
N ARG A 106 -15.76 -16.95 6.88
CA ARG A 106 -15.44 -15.53 7.14
C ARG A 106 -15.24 -15.18 8.60
N GLU A 107 -16.15 -15.63 9.47
CA GLU A 107 -16.14 -15.28 10.90
C GLU A 107 -15.01 -16.00 11.65
N SER A 108 -14.86 -17.31 11.42
CA SER A 108 -13.79 -18.07 12.06
C SER A 108 -12.42 -17.57 11.61
N MET A 109 -12.22 -17.28 10.32
CA MET A 109 -10.96 -16.76 9.82
C MET A 109 -10.65 -15.36 10.34
N PHE A 110 -11.65 -14.50 10.50
CA PHE A 110 -11.47 -13.20 11.15
C PHE A 110 -10.92 -13.36 12.57
N HIS A 111 -11.52 -14.23 13.39
CA HIS A 111 -11.05 -14.48 14.76
C HIS A 111 -9.67 -15.14 14.81
N THR A 112 -9.38 -16.08 13.89
CA THR A 112 -8.06 -16.70 13.79
C THR A 112 -6.98 -15.68 13.47
N LEU A 113 -7.18 -14.86 12.43
CA LEU A 113 -6.22 -13.81 12.06
C LEU A 113 -6.08 -12.75 13.16
N GLN A 114 -7.18 -12.34 13.78
CA GLN A 114 -7.17 -11.38 14.88
C GLN A 114 -6.36 -11.92 16.07
N ARG A 115 -6.52 -13.21 16.41
CA ARG A 115 -5.76 -13.87 17.46
C ARG A 115 -4.27 -13.96 17.11
N GLU A 116 -3.92 -14.43 15.92
CA GLU A 116 -2.52 -14.53 15.50
C GLU A 116 -1.82 -13.16 15.48
N ILE A 117 -2.49 -12.11 14.98
CA ILE A 117 -1.96 -10.75 15.02
C ILE A 117 -1.76 -10.30 16.47
N SER A 118 -2.71 -10.59 17.37
CA SER A 118 -2.57 -10.19 18.78
C SER A 118 -1.35 -10.84 19.48
N ILE A 119 -0.91 -12.02 19.01
CA ILE A 119 0.26 -12.72 19.55
C ILE A 119 1.55 -12.14 18.97
N LEU A 120 1.55 -11.79 17.68
CA LEU A 120 2.75 -11.37 16.94
C LEU A 120 3.00 -9.86 17.00
N ASN A 121 1.97 -9.06 17.29
CA ASN A 121 2.05 -7.61 17.12
C ASN A 121 2.64 -6.89 18.33
N ILE A 122 3.91 -6.51 18.22
CA ILE A 122 4.66 -5.70 19.19
C ILE A 122 4.03 -4.28 19.35
N ASN A 123 3.31 -3.80 18.32
CA ASN A 123 2.79 -2.43 18.26
C ASN A 123 1.32 -2.29 18.73
N ASN A 124 0.73 -3.34 19.31
CA ASN A 124 -0.66 -3.36 19.81
C ASN A 124 -1.75 -2.96 18.80
N GLN A 125 -1.47 -3.00 17.48
CA GLN A 125 -2.52 -2.76 16.49
C GLN A 125 -3.38 -4.02 16.34
N SER A 126 -4.66 -3.91 16.69
CA SER A 126 -5.60 -5.01 16.53
C SER A 126 -6.16 -5.07 15.10
N LEU A 127 -6.41 -6.28 14.61
CA LEU A 127 -7.21 -6.45 13.40
C LEU A 127 -8.65 -6.05 13.70
N THR A 128 -9.10 -4.96 13.07
CA THR A 128 -10.51 -4.55 13.11
C THR A 128 -11.30 -5.22 12.00
N LEU A 129 -12.61 -5.39 12.20
CA LEU A 129 -13.50 -5.92 11.17
C LEU A 129 -13.45 -5.09 9.88
N LEU A 130 -13.33 -3.77 10.00
CA LEU A 130 -13.23 -2.87 8.85
C LEU A 130 -11.98 -3.16 8.01
N ILE A 131 -10.83 -3.36 8.65
CA ILE A 131 -9.57 -3.68 7.96
C ILE A 131 -9.68 -5.05 7.28
N TYR A 132 -10.27 -6.03 7.96
CA TYR A 132 -10.50 -7.36 7.39
C TYR A 132 -11.41 -7.32 6.15
N LEU A 133 -12.53 -6.60 6.20
CA LEU A 133 -13.42 -6.45 5.05
C LEU A 133 -12.76 -5.68 3.91
N ARG A 134 -11.97 -4.64 4.22
CA ARG A 134 -11.18 -3.92 3.22
C ARG A 134 -10.18 -4.85 2.53
N PHE A 135 -9.48 -5.67 3.29
CA PHE A 135 -8.55 -6.67 2.74
C PHE A 135 -9.23 -7.59 1.73
N LEU A 136 -10.39 -8.16 2.09
CA LEU A 136 -11.14 -9.03 1.17
C LEU A 136 -11.55 -8.29 -0.11
N ASN A 137 -12.07 -7.07 0.02
CA ASN A 137 -12.51 -6.28 -1.12
C ASN A 137 -11.34 -5.84 -2.03
N GLU A 138 -10.17 -5.52 -1.46
CA GLU A 138 -9.00 -5.13 -2.25
C GLU A 138 -8.40 -6.34 -2.98
N ILE A 139 -8.30 -7.50 -2.34
CA ILE A 139 -7.78 -8.72 -3.01
C ILE A 139 -8.70 -9.18 -4.13
N GLN A 140 -10.01 -9.09 -3.96
CA GLN A 140 -10.98 -9.52 -4.97
C GLN A 140 -10.73 -8.89 -6.36
N LYS A 141 -10.12 -7.70 -6.41
CA LYS A 141 -9.81 -6.98 -7.66
C LYS A 141 -8.72 -7.65 -8.50
N TYR A 142 -7.96 -8.58 -7.92
CA TYR A 142 -6.80 -9.23 -8.55
C TYR A 142 -7.00 -10.73 -8.75
N ILE A 143 -8.21 -11.22 -8.47
CA ILE A 143 -8.60 -12.62 -8.67
C ILE A 143 -9.35 -12.71 -10.01
N PRO A 144 -8.98 -13.65 -10.89
CA PRO A 144 -9.63 -13.84 -12.18
C PRO A 144 -11.08 -14.35 -12.07
#